data_AF-A0A954QQ62-F1
#
_entry.id   AF-A0A954QQ62-F1
#
_cell.length_a   1.000
_cell.length_b   1.000
_cell.length_c   1.000
_cell.angle_alpha   90.00
_cell.angle_beta   90.00
_cell.angle_gamma   90.00
#
_symmetry.space_group_name_H-M   'P 1'
#
loop_
_entity.id
_entity.type
_entity.pdbx_description
1 polymer ?
#
loop_
_entity_poly.entity_id
_entity_poly.type
_entity_poly.pdbx_seq_one_letter_code
_entity_poly.pdbx_strand_id
1 'polypeptide(L)'
;MIFSYSPDDVGRSTGRGQSRLRKVESLESREMMAFAGDANFDGVFDSADLVQVFQAGKFETEQAAEWSEGDWDHNGFFNTSDLVAAFQLGRYGQPAQPNTFYVDENSPRGTVVGRVQNATDLTAPVVYEIVDRQIDARLQVSSADHLLGDPAAPVVLIEYLDFQCPICASYHSVLQQLESDFSGELLVIRRHLPLTAIHPNALAASLAAEAAGIQEMFNEYADLLLTRQSEWEAAPDPNVVFQQYASELQLNMDQFRTDLASADVLRRIQSDIDTAFELNVNGVPAFYVNGSRVEQLPFSSSDFESIIDDELHLIDSAFALNRLSGELIVWDPSKLDYEATPTQNLTVQVTDSNNNSVSVEITVNLNDLNE
;
A
#
# COMPACT_ATOMS: atom_id res chain seq x y z
N MET A 1 -40.65 15.76 43.14
CA MET A 1 -39.96 16.92 42.52
C MET A 1 -38.63 17.08 43.24
N ILE A 2 -37.55 17.17 42.47
CA ILE A 2 -36.25 17.75 42.82
C ILE A 2 -35.27 16.86 43.62
N PHE A 3 -34.15 16.60 42.95
CA PHE A 3 -32.87 16.12 43.45
C PHE A 3 -32.20 17.15 44.38
N SER A 4 -31.44 16.68 45.37
CA SER A 4 -30.23 17.37 45.81
C SER A 4 -29.15 16.36 46.17
N TYR A 5 -27.96 16.62 45.61
CA TYR A 5 -26.75 15.81 45.68
C TYR A 5 -25.93 16.17 46.94
N SER A 6 -25.16 15.22 47.45
CA SER A 6 -24.17 15.33 48.55
C SER A 6 -22.87 14.63 48.11
N PRO A 7 -21.71 14.84 48.76
CA PRO A 7 -20.54 15.42 48.12
C PRO A 7 -19.37 14.42 47.96
N ASP A 8 -18.38 14.92 47.23
CA ASP A 8 -16.99 14.48 47.07
C ASP A 8 -16.40 13.55 48.14
N ASP A 9 -15.66 12.53 47.69
CA ASP A 9 -14.25 12.39 48.11
C ASP A 9 -13.38 11.65 47.07
N VAL A 10 -12.12 12.04 47.05
CA VAL A 10 -11.15 11.90 45.96
C VAL A 10 -10.30 10.63 46.10
N GLY A 11 -10.11 9.90 44.99
CA GLY A 11 -9.15 8.79 44.90
C GLY A 11 -8.76 8.49 43.45
N ARG A 12 -7.67 9.10 42.98
CA ARG A 12 -7.01 8.81 41.68
C ARG A 12 -6.18 7.53 41.77
N SER A 13 -6.34 6.60 40.82
CA SER A 13 -5.19 6.08 40.06
C SER A 13 -5.64 5.46 38.73
N THR A 14 -4.93 5.85 37.69
CA THR A 14 -5.05 5.58 36.26
C THR A 14 -4.87 4.12 35.86
N GLY A 15 -5.70 3.66 34.91
CA GLY A 15 -5.58 2.37 34.25
C GLY A 15 -6.55 2.22 33.08
N ARG A 16 -6.64 3.22 32.19
CA ARG A 16 -7.32 3.08 30.89
C ARG A 16 -6.31 2.53 29.89
N GLY A 17 -6.31 1.22 29.75
CA GLY A 17 -5.65 0.50 28.67
C GLY A 17 -6.41 -0.81 28.50
N GLN A 18 -6.73 -1.17 27.26
CA GLN A 18 -7.46 -2.38 26.86
C GLN A 18 -9.00 -2.29 26.92
N SER A 19 -9.64 -1.55 26.00
CA SER A 19 -10.99 -1.96 25.53
C SER A 19 -11.45 -1.36 24.19
N ARG A 20 -10.58 -0.80 23.34
CA ARG A 20 -11.02 -0.04 22.14
C ARG A 20 -10.42 -0.47 20.79
N LEU A 21 -9.77 -1.63 20.71
CA LEU A 21 -9.08 -2.07 19.49
C LEU A 21 -9.59 -3.39 18.89
N ARG A 22 -10.83 -3.80 19.16
CA ARG A 22 -11.43 -4.97 18.49
C ARG A 22 -12.94 -4.79 18.33
N LYS A 23 -13.39 -3.86 17.49
CA LYS A 23 -14.78 -3.89 16.97
C LYS A 23 -15.12 -2.94 15.81
N VAL A 24 -14.16 -2.21 15.23
CA VAL A 24 -14.45 -1.26 14.12
C VAL A 24 -13.94 -1.79 12.77
N GLU A 25 -13.60 -3.08 12.69
CA GLU A 25 -13.01 -3.69 11.50
C GLU A 25 -13.93 -4.76 10.87
N SER A 26 -15.24 -4.78 11.19
CA SER A 26 -16.04 -5.98 10.94
C SER A 26 -17.39 -5.84 10.25
N LEU A 27 -17.85 -4.68 9.80
CA LEU A 27 -19.13 -4.58 9.07
C LEU A 27 -19.08 -3.57 7.90
N GLU A 28 -18.63 -2.34 8.13
CA GLU A 28 -18.58 -1.29 7.09
C GLU A 28 -17.66 -1.63 5.89
N SER A 29 -16.60 -2.42 6.11
CA SER A 29 -15.66 -2.83 5.05
C SER A 29 -16.18 -3.94 4.13
N ARG A 30 -17.27 -4.63 4.49
CA ARG A 30 -17.87 -5.69 3.66
C ARG A 30 -19.01 -5.16 2.79
N GLU A 31 -19.77 -4.19 3.30
CA GLU A 31 -20.91 -3.59 2.61
C GLU A 31 -20.51 -2.83 1.34
N MET A 32 -19.34 -2.18 1.35
CA MET A 32 -18.80 -1.43 0.22
C MET A 32 -18.33 -2.26 -0.98
N MET A 33 -18.27 -3.60 -0.86
CA MET A 33 -17.81 -4.49 -1.94
C MET A 33 -18.92 -5.28 -2.64
N ALA A 34 -20.17 -5.22 -2.17
CA ALA A 34 -21.25 -6.06 -2.68
C ALA A 34 -22.18 -5.31 -3.64
N PHE A 35 -22.60 -6.00 -4.71
CA PHE A 35 -23.67 -5.54 -5.61
C PHE A 35 -25.03 -5.70 -4.92
N ALA A 36 -25.99 -4.83 -5.23
CA ALA A 36 -27.38 -5.03 -4.81
C ALA A 36 -27.81 -6.46 -5.17
N GLY A 37 -28.23 -7.24 -4.18
CA GLY A 37 -28.54 -8.65 -4.36
C GLY A 37 -27.54 -9.63 -3.76
N ASP A 38 -26.26 -9.29 -3.61
CA ASP A 38 -25.26 -10.17 -2.96
C ASP A 38 -25.22 -9.89 -1.45
N ALA A 39 -25.97 -10.70 -0.71
CA ALA A 39 -26.07 -10.57 0.75
C ALA A 39 -25.00 -11.38 1.48
N ASN A 40 -24.45 -12.41 0.84
CA ASN A 40 -23.49 -13.31 1.47
C ASN A 40 -22.02 -12.89 1.22
N PHE A 41 -21.81 -11.90 0.34
CA PHE A 41 -20.54 -11.32 -0.08
C PHE A 41 -19.64 -12.30 -0.85
N ASP A 42 -20.22 -13.22 -1.62
CA ASP A 42 -19.49 -14.20 -2.42
C ASP A 42 -19.22 -13.73 -3.86
N GLY A 43 -19.73 -12.56 -4.23
CA GLY A 43 -19.55 -11.98 -5.55
C GLY A 43 -20.58 -12.45 -6.57
N VAL A 44 -21.65 -13.14 -6.15
CA VAL A 44 -22.72 -13.65 -6.98
C VAL A 44 -24.07 -13.26 -6.39
N PHE A 45 -24.93 -12.59 -7.16
CA PHE A 45 -26.35 -12.52 -6.78
C PHE A 45 -27.06 -13.78 -7.27
N ASP A 46 -27.40 -14.69 -6.36
CA ASP A 46 -28.19 -15.88 -6.68
C ASP A 46 -29.24 -16.23 -5.62
N SER A 47 -29.75 -17.46 -5.68
CA SER A 47 -30.76 -17.93 -4.75
C SER A 47 -30.28 -18.01 -3.29
N ALA A 48 -28.98 -18.17 -3.05
CA ALA A 48 -28.40 -18.22 -1.71
C ALA A 48 -28.59 -16.88 -0.99
N ASP A 49 -28.42 -15.76 -1.69
CA ASP A 49 -28.64 -14.42 -1.13
C ASP A 49 -30.09 -14.19 -0.79
N LEU A 50 -30.99 -14.50 -1.72
CA LEU A 50 -32.43 -14.39 -1.49
C LEU A 50 -32.84 -15.23 -0.28
N VAL A 51 -32.33 -16.46 -0.17
CA VAL A 51 -32.57 -17.31 1.00
C VAL A 51 -32.05 -16.65 2.28
N GLN A 52 -30.86 -16.07 2.26
CA GLN A 52 -30.27 -15.38 3.42
C GLN A 52 -31.13 -14.19 3.87
N VAL A 53 -31.47 -13.26 2.97
CA VAL A 53 -32.22 -12.05 3.35
C VAL A 53 -33.65 -12.38 3.80
N PHE A 54 -34.30 -13.37 3.19
CA PHE A 54 -35.63 -13.81 3.66
C PHE A 54 -35.55 -14.56 5.01
N GLN A 55 -34.43 -15.21 5.33
CA GLN A 55 -34.22 -15.81 6.66
C GLN A 55 -34.06 -14.76 7.77
N ALA A 56 -33.62 -13.54 7.45
CA ALA A 56 -33.59 -12.44 8.40
C ALA A 56 -35.01 -12.02 8.86
N GLY A 57 -36.04 -12.30 8.04
CA GLY A 57 -37.45 -12.09 8.42
C GLY A 57 -37.88 -10.63 8.50
N LYS A 58 -37.13 -9.73 7.85
CA LYS A 58 -37.36 -8.27 7.86
C LYS A 58 -38.14 -7.74 6.66
N PHE A 59 -38.37 -8.58 5.64
CA PHE A 59 -39.07 -8.19 4.41
C PHE A 59 -40.46 -7.61 4.68
N GLU A 60 -40.71 -6.39 4.20
CA GLU A 60 -41.99 -5.67 4.35
C GLU A 60 -42.39 -5.51 5.83
N THR A 61 -41.40 -5.25 6.68
CA THR A 61 -41.58 -4.91 8.09
C THR A 61 -41.07 -3.51 8.40
N GLU A 62 -41.43 -2.96 9.57
CA GLU A 62 -40.88 -1.69 10.07
C GLU A 62 -39.53 -1.88 10.79
N GLN A 63 -38.93 -3.06 10.72
CA GLN A 63 -37.62 -3.33 11.33
C GLN A 63 -36.51 -2.84 10.41
N ALA A 64 -35.53 -2.15 10.98
CA ALA A 64 -34.34 -1.74 10.24
C ALA A 64 -33.57 -2.96 9.73
N ALA A 65 -33.13 -2.91 8.47
CA ALA A 65 -32.31 -3.94 7.83
C ALA A 65 -30.94 -3.37 7.47
N GLU A 66 -29.91 -4.21 7.57
CA GLU A 66 -28.58 -3.94 7.03
C GLU A 66 -28.47 -4.53 5.60
N TRP A 67 -27.37 -4.25 4.91
CA TRP A 67 -27.15 -4.74 3.53
C TRP A 67 -27.29 -6.27 3.44
N SER A 68 -26.66 -6.99 4.37
CA SER A 68 -26.69 -8.46 4.44
C SER A 68 -28.07 -9.05 4.80
N GLU A 69 -29.02 -8.18 5.15
CA GLU A 69 -30.40 -8.49 5.48
C GLU A 69 -31.39 -7.96 4.44
N GLY A 70 -30.90 -7.35 3.35
CA GLY A 70 -31.68 -6.97 2.16
C GLY A 70 -31.93 -5.47 1.98
N ASP A 71 -31.31 -4.57 2.75
CA ASP A 71 -31.38 -3.11 2.51
C ASP A 71 -30.40 -2.72 1.38
N TRP A 72 -30.79 -3.00 0.13
CA TRP A 72 -29.95 -2.85 -1.05
C TRP A 72 -30.12 -1.49 -1.76
N ASP A 73 -31.12 -0.70 -1.38
CA ASP A 73 -31.27 0.69 -1.83
C ASP A 73 -30.91 1.72 -0.73
N HIS A 74 -30.37 1.25 0.40
CA HIS A 74 -29.93 2.04 1.55
C HIS A 74 -31.00 2.94 2.19
N ASN A 75 -32.29 2.60 2.05
CA ASN A 75 -33.38 3.33 2.70
C ASN A 75 -33.56 2.94 4.18
N GLY A 76 -32.86 1.91 4.65
CA GLY A 76 -32.90 1.38 6.01
C GLY A 76 -33.89 0.24 6.23
N PHE A 77 -34.58 -0.23 5.18
CA PHE A 77 -35.67 -1.21 5.27
C PHE A 77 -35.69 -2.17 4.08
N PHE A 78 -35.62 -3.48 4.35
CA PHE A 78 -35.79 -4.49 3.31
C PHE A 78 -37.26 -4.62 2.86
N ASN A 79 -37.56 -4.18 1.64
CA ASN A 79 -38.90 -4.20 1.05
C ASN A 79 -38.86 -4.47 -0.47
N THR A 80 -40.00 -4.34 -1.15
CA THR A 80 -40.10 -4.57 -2.60
C THR A 80 -39.15 -3.68 -3.42
N SER A 81 -38.87 -2.45 -2.96
CA SER A 81 -37.93 -1.53 -3.59
C SER A 81 -36.53 -2.15 -3.70
N ASP A 82 -36.03 -2.77 -2.63
CA ASP A 82 -34.73 -3.45 -2.62
C ASP A 82 -34.67 -4.63 -3.57
N LEU A 83 -35.73 -5.44 -3.64
CA LEU A 83 -35.78 -6.54 -4.59
C LEU A 83 -35.76 -5.99 -6.03
N VAL A 84 -36.48 -4.91 -6.31
CA VAL A 84 -36.45 -4.26 -7.62
C VAL A 84 -35.05 -3.73 -7.92
N ALA A 85 -34.43 -3.03 -6.97
CA ALA A 85 -33.05 -2.54 -7.08
C ALA A 85 -32.08 -3.70 -7.34
N ALA A 86 -32.13 -4.77 -6.57
CA ALA A 86 -31.28 -5.95 -6.75
C ALA A 86 -31.54 -6.71 -8.05
N PHE A 87 -32.76 -6.77 -8.58
CA PHE A 87 -32.97 -7.40 -9.88
C PHE A 87 -32.66 -6.50 -11.08
N GLN A 88 -32.64 -5.18 -10.88
CA GLN A 88 -32.26 -4.21 -11.92
C GLN A 88 -30.75 -3.99 -11.97
N LEU A 89 -30.11 -3.88 -10.81
CA LEU A 89 -28.70 -3.58 -10.62
C LEU A 89 -27.89 -4.87 -10.39
N GLY A 90 -28.46 -5.82 -9.65
CA GLY A 90 -27.85 -7.12 -9.38
C GLY A 90 -27.98 -8.07 -10.56
N ARG A 91 -26.92 -8.84 -10.77
CA ARG A 91 -26.75 -9.72 -11.91
C ARG A 91 -27.28 -11.13 -11.60
N TYR A 92 -28.57 -11.26 -11.30
CA TYR A 92 -29.14 -12.52 -10.80
C TYR A 92 -28.80 -13.74 -11.69
N GLY A 93 -28.13 -14.73 -11.11
CA GLY A 93 -27.75 -15.98 -11.77
C GLY A 93 -26.61 -15.88 -12.79
N GLN A 94 -25.92 -14.73 -12.86
CA GLN A 94 -24.68 -14.58 -13.62
C GLN A 94 -23.50 -15.05 -12.76
N PRO A 95 -22.48 -15.69 -13.32
CA PRO A 95 -21.28 -16.04 -12.56
C PRO A 95 -20.57 -14.77 -12.08
N ALA A 96 -19.90 -14.84 -10.92
CA ALA A 96 -19.00 -13.79 -10.46
C ALA A 96 -18.04 -13.44 -11.60
N GLN A 97 -17.96 -12.15 -11.95
CA GLN A 97 -16.94 -11.68 -12.86
C GLN A 97 -15.73 -11.30 -12.01
N PRO A 98 -14.66 -12.13 -11.99
CA PRO A 98 -13.49 -11.81 -11.19
C PRO A 98 -12.94 -10.45 -11.62
N ASN A 99 -12.52 -9.65 -10.64
CA ASN A 99 -11.98 -8.31 -10.85
C ASN A 99 -12.97 -7.30 -11.47
N THR A 100 -14.28 -7.54 -11.35
CA THR A 100 -15.29 -6.51 -11.56
C THR A 100 -15.77 -5.99 -10.20
N PHE A 101 -15.63 -4.69 -9.98
CA PHE A 101 -15.97 -4.01 -8.73
C PHE A 101 -17.00 -2.91 -8.98
N TYR A 102 -17.61 -2.44 -7.88
CA TYR A 102 -18.61 -1.40 -7.88
C TYR A 102 -18.29 -0.40 -6.77
N VAL A 103 -18.58 0.86 -7.02
CA VAL A 103 -18.36 1.93 -6.05
C VAL A 103 -19.35 3.05 -6.31
N ASP A 104 -19.88 3.65 -5.25
CA ASP A 104 -20.79 4.78 -5.40
C ASP A 104 -20.01 6.02 -5.86
N GLU A 105 -20.62 6.84 -6.73
CA GLU A 105 -19.94 8.03 -7.25
C GLU A 105 -19.60 9.07 -6.17
N ASN A 106 -20.35 9.06 -5.06
CA ASN A 106 -20.10 9.93 -3.90
C ASN A 106 -19.15 9.30 -2.85
N SER A 107 -18.49 8.18 -3.18
CA SER A 107 -17.61 7.47 -2.24
C SER A 107 -16.40 8.33 -1.82
N PRO A 108 -16.12 8.48 -0.51
CA PRO A 108 -15.01 9.29 -0.05
C PRO A 108 -13.64 8.64 -0.34
N ARG A 109 -12.57 9.44 -0.29
CA ARG A 109 -11.19 8.97 -0.40
C ARG A 109 -10.90 7.92 0.68
N GLY A 110 -10.23 6.84 0.31
CA GLY A 110 -9.94 5.68 1.17
C GLY A 110 -11.01 4.59 1.17
N THR A 111 -12.13 4.78 0.47
CA THR A 111 -13.15 3.74 0.25
C THR A 111 -12.53 2.54 -0.44
N VAL A 112 -12.55 1.37 0.20
CA VAL A 112 -12.12 0.11 -0.41
C VAL A 112 -13.13 -0.36 -1.44
N VAL A 113 -12.70 -0.44 -2.69
CA VAL A 113 -13.53 -0.82 -3.85
C VAL A 113 -13.56 -2.34 -4.04
N GLY A 114 -12.45 -3.00 -3.76
CA GLY A 114 -12.32 -4.43 -3.96
C GLY A 114 -10.90 -4.92 -3.80
N ARG A 115 -10.69 -6.22 -3.96
CA ARG A 115 -9.36 -6.83 -3.95
C ARG A 115 -9.12 -7.58 -5.26
N VAL A 116 -8.01 -7.26 -5.91
CA VAL A 116 -7.60 -7.88 -7.17
C VAL A 116 -7.27 -9.35 -6.95
N GLN A 117 -8.02 -10.22 -7.61
CA GLN A 117 -7.77 -11.65 -7.69
C GLN A 117 -6.75 -11.89 -8.80
N ASN A 118 -5.58 -12.42 -8.44
CA ASN A 118 -4.55 -12.79 -9.39
C ASN A 118 -4.77 -14.21 -9.94
N ALA A 119 -4.16 -14.51 -11.09
CA ALA A 119 -4.19 -15.85 -11.64
C ALA A 119 -3.46 -16.82 -10.69
N THR A 120 -4.00 -18.04 -10.58
CA THR A 120 -3.25 -19.16 -10.02
C THR A 120 -2.04 -19.39 -10.93
N ASP A 121 -0.82 -19.38 -10.36
CA ASP A 121 0.49 -19.80 -10.92
C ASP A 121 1.68 -18.90 -10.49
N LEU A 122 1.45 -17.80 -9.76
CA LEU A 122 2.52 -16.95 -9.22
C LEU A 122 3.06 -17.44 -7.88
N THR A 123 4.36 -17.25 -7.64
CA THR A 123 5.01 -17.63 -6.37
C THR A 123 4.98 -16.47 -5.37
N ALA A 124 4.32 -16.63 -4.23
CA ALA A 124 4.35 -15.60 -3.19
C ALA A 124 5.79 -15.33 -2.69
N PRO A 125 6.14 -14.09 -2.31
CA PRO A 125 5.29 -12.88 -2.32
C PRO A 125 5.08 -12.29 -3.73
N VAL A 126 3.97 -11.58 -3.90
CA VAL A 126 3.62 -10.85 -5.12
C VAL A 126 3.45 -9.37 -4.84
N VAL A 127 3.67 -8.54 -5.86
CA VAL A 127 3.37 -7.11 -5.86
C VAL A 127 2.37 -6.79 -6.96
N TYR A 128 1.47 -5.85 -6.68
CA TYR A 128 0.42 -5.39 -7.58
C TYR A 128 0.69 -3.96 -8.02
N GLU A 129 0.71 -3.68 -9.32
CA GLU A 129 0.84 -2.33 -9.84
C GLU A 129 -0.22 -2.04 -10.90
N ILE A 130 -0.83 -0.85 -10.83
CA ILE A 130 -1.61 -0.35 -11.96
C ILE A 130 -0.63 -0.07 -13.10
N VAL A 131 -0.89 -0.65 -14.26
CA VAL A 131 0.01 -0.56 -15.41
C VAL A 131 0.01 0.87 -15.94
N ASP A 132 1.13 1.57 -15.72
CA ASP A 132 1.49 2.77 -16.46
C ASP A 132 2.54 2.41 -17.52
N ARG A 133 2.15 2.52 -18.80
CA ARG A 133 3.03 2.20 -19.94
C ARG A 133 4.12 3.25 -20.16
N GLN A 134 4.08 4.37 -19.47
CA GLN A 134 5.12 5.40 -19.52
C GLN A 134 6.28 5.08 -18.58
N ILE A 135 6.05 4.27 -17.54
CA ILE A 135 7.07 3.85 -16.59
C ILE A 135 7.89 2.71 -17.20
N ASP A 136 9.22 2.86 -17.17
CA ASP A 136 10.14 1.80 -17.56
C ASP A 136 9.95 0.60 -16.63
N ALA A 137 9.82 -0.61 -17.17
CA ALA A 137 9.60 -1.84 -16.39
C ALA A 137 10.69 -2.09 -15.33
N ARG A 138 11.89 -1.51 -15.50
CA ARG A 138 12.97 -1.58 -14.50
C ARG A 138 12.74 -0.71 -13.28
N LEU A 139 11.86 0.28 -13.37
CA LEU A 139 11.48 1.21 -12.30
C LEU A 139 10.12 0.85 -11.68
N GLN A 140 9.50 -0.24 -12.13
CA GLN A 140 8.35 -0.84 -11.47
C GLN A 140 8.74 -1.38 -10.09
N VAL A 141 7.79 -1.33 -9.15
CA VAL A 141 7.97 -1.86 -7.80
C VAL A 141 7.98 -3.38 -7.87
N SER A 142 8.99 -3.99 -7.29
CA SER A 142 9.15 -5.44 -7.22
C SER A 142 8.85 -5.96 -5.82
N SER A 143 8.54 -7.25 -5.71
CA SER A 143 8.39 -7.93 -4.41
C SER A 143 9.69 -8.04 -3.61
N ALA A 144 10.82 -7.66 -4.21
CA ALA A 144 12.11 -7.57 -3.56
C ALA A 144 12.42 -6.15 -3.03
N ASP A 145 11.60 -5.14 -3.36
CA ASP A 145 11.77 -3.80 -2.84
C ASP A 145 11.26 -3.68 -1.40
N HIS A 146 12.02 -2.95 -0.58
CA HIS A 146 11.61 -2.61 0.78
C HIS A 146 10.81 -1.32 0.73
N LEU A 147 9.53 -1.41 1.10
CA LEU A 147 8.58 -0.31 1.04
C LEU A 147 8.65 0.54 2.32
N LEU A 148 8.81 1.85 2.18
CA LEU A 148 8.73 2.81 3.27
C LEU A 148 7.61 3.82 3.00
N GLY A 149 6.53 3.74 3.78
CA GLY A 149 5.31 4.52 3.57
C GLY A 149 4.10 3.61 3.31
N ASP A 150 3.00 4.21 2.84
CA ASP A 150 1.78 3.47 2.50
C ASP A 150 1.96 2.71 1.18
N PRO A 151 1.80 1.37 1.13
CA PRO A 151 1.87 0.62 -0.13
C PRO A 151 0.85 1.04 -1.19
N ALA A 152 -0.22 1.75 -0.80
CA ALA A 152 -1.21 2.32 -1.71
C ALA A 152 -0.89 3.76 -2.15
N ALA A 153 0.18 4.39 -1.64
CA ALA A 153 0.58 5.73 -2.07
C ALA A 153 0.81 5.77 -3.59
N PRO A 154 0.21 6.73 -4.31
CA PRO A 154 0.26 6.72 -5.77
C PRO A 154 1.55 7.31 -6.31
N VAL A 155 2.31 8.08 -5.52
CA VAL A 155 3.65 8.54 -5.90
C VAL A 155 4.71 7.60 -5.33
N VAL A 156 5.55 7.07 -6.21
CA VAL A 156 6.69 6.22 -5.84
C VAL A 156 7.99 6.97 -6.10
N LEU A 157 8.78 7.14 -5.03
CA LEU A 157 10.13 7.68 -5.08
C LEU A 157 11.15 6.54 -4.91
N ILE A 158 11.90 6.24 -5.96
CA ILE A 158 13.02 5.31 -5.93
C ILE A 158 14.33 6.08 -5.78
N GLU A 159 15.07 5.82 -4.71
CA GLU A 159 16.44 6.27 -4.50
C GLU A 159 17.43 5.13 -4.82
N TYR A 160 18.32 5.33 -5.79
CA TYR A 160 19.56 4.56 -5.88
C TYR A 160 20.62 5.21 -5.00
N LEU A 161 21.14 4.46 -4.03
CA LEU A 161 22.09 4.98 -3.05
C LEU A 161 23.31 4.08 -2.81
N ASP A 162 24.30 4.71 -2.21
CA ASP A 162 25.42 4.07 -1.53
C ASP A 162 25.37 4.51 -0.06
N PHE A 163 25.23 3.55 0.86
CA PHE A 163 25.14 3.83 2.30
C PHE A 163 26.36 4.56 2.87
N GLN A 164 27.54 4.47 2.24
CA GLN A 164 28.76 5.15 2.67
C GLN A 164 28.94 6.52 2.00
N CYS A 165 28.09 6.89 1.03
CA CYS A 165 28.16 8.19 0.40
C CYS A 165 27.67 9.29 1.36
N PRO A 166 28.48 10.34 1.63
CA PRO A 166 28.06 11.45 2.50
C PRO A 166 26.88 12.25 1.93
N ILE A 167 26.76 12.31 0.60
CA ILE A 167 25.64 13.00 -0.04
C ILE A 167 24.35 12.21 0.17
N CYS A 168 24.34 10.89 -0.03
CA CYS A 168 23.19 10.03 0.28
C CYS A 168 22.76 10.18 1.75
N ALA A 169 23.71 10.15 2.69
CA ALA A 169 23.42 10.38 4.11
C ALA A 169 22.79 11.77 4.37
N SER A 170 23.23 12.81 3.67
CA SER A 170 22.63 14.16 3.80
C SER A 170 21.19 14.25 3.27
N TYR A 171 20.84 13.44 2.25
CA TYR A 171 19.47 13.36 1.74
C TYR A 171 18.55 12.54 2.64
N HIS A 172 19.08 11.67 3.49
CA HIS A 172 18.26 10.85 4.38
C HIS A 172 17.27 11.69 5.21
N SER A 173 17.73 12.79 5.82
CA SER A 173 16.85 13.70 6.57
C SER A 173 15.85 14.45 5.69
N VAL A 174 16.18 14.69 4.43
CA VAL A 174 15.25 15.29 3.46
C VAL A 174 14.14 14.29 3.14
N LEU A 175 14.48 13.04 2.86
CA LEU A 175 13.50 11.99 2.58
C LEU A 175 12.59 11.73 3.78
N GLN A 176 13.13 11.68 5.01
CA GLN A 176 12.31 11.57 6.22
C GLN A 176 11.30 12.71 6.37
N GLN A 177 11.68 13.93 5.99
CA GLN A 177 10.77 15.08 5.99
C GLN A 177 9.66 14.89 4.95
N LEU A 178 10.01 14.46 3.72
CA LEU A 178 9.03 14.21 2.66
C LEU A 178 8.06 13.07 3.01
N GLU A 179 8.55 11.99 3.61
CA GLU A 179 7.73 10.89 4.10
C GLU A 179 6.68 11.37 5.13
N SER A 180 7.08 12.33 5.98
CA SER A 180 6.16 12.96 6.94
C SER A 180 5.17 13.90 6.26
N ASP A 181 5.63 14.74 5.33
CA ASP A 181 4.81 15.78 4.70
C ASP A 181 3.79 15.19 3.72
N PHE A 182 4.14 14.08 3.05
CA PHE A 182 3.31 13.36 2.08
C PHE A 182 2.84 12.00 2.62
N SER A 183 2.57 11.92 3.93
CA SER A 183 2.10 10.68 4.57
C SER A 183 0.85 10.13 3.90
N GLY A 184 0.93 8.91 3.36
CA GLY A 184 -0.17 8.25 2.63
C GLY A 184 -0.20 8.57 1.12
N GLU A 185 0.67 9.47 0.66
CA GLU A 185 0.74 9.92 -0.74
C GLU A 185 2.07 9.58 -1.40
N LEU A 186 3.13 9.42 -0.59
CA LEU A 186 4.47 9.05 -1.01
C LEU A 186 4.87 7.66 -0.49
N LEU A 187 5.39 6.84 -1.41
CA LEU A 187 6.08 5.58 -1.14
C LEU A 187 7.56 5.74 -1.48
N VAL A 188 8.46 5.50 -0.53
CA VAL A 188 9.90 5.56 -0.73
C VAL A 188 10.48 4.15 -0.85
N ILE A 189 11.35 3.95 -1.84
CA ILE A 189 12.07 2.71 -2.08
C ILE A 189 13.55 3.03 -2.22
N ARG A 190 14.40 2.21 -1.58
CA ARG A 190 15.85 2.35 -1.62
C ARG A 190 16.47 1.16 -2.34
N ARG A 191 17.20 1.43 -3.42
CA ARG A 191 17.90 0.45 -4.25
C ARG A 191 19.41 0.66 -4.19
N HIS A 192 20.16 -0.43 -4.28
CA HIS A 192 21.60 -0.43 -4.03
C HIS A 192 22.42 -0.03 -5.25
N LEU A 193 23.34 0.92 -5.07
CA LEU A 193 24.44 1.19 -6.01
C LEU A 193 25.75 1.50 -5.25
N PRO A 194 26.33 0.50 -4.54
CA PRO A 194 27.55 0.70 -3.76
C PRO A 194 28.76 1.01 -4.67
N LEU A 195 29.33 2.21 -4.53
CA LEU A 195 30.46 2.69 -5.32
C LEU A 195 31.80 2.24 -4.71
N THR A 196 32.01 0.92 -4.69
CA THR A 196 33.13 0.25 -3.97
C THR A 196 34.54 0.71 -4.35
N ALA A 197 34.72 1.36 -5.51
CA ALA A 197 35.99 1.93 -5.94
C ALA A 197 36.45 3.12 -5.08
N ILE A 198 35.50 3.86 -4.48
CA ILE A 198 35.76 5.04 -3.64
C ILE A 198 35.22 4.89 -2.22
N HIS A 199 34.27 3.97 -2.01
CA HIS A 199 33.63 3.68 -0.73
C HIS A 199 33.84 2.19 -0.36
N PRO A 200 34.94 1.85 0.34
CA PRO A 200 35.34 0.45 0.55
C PRO A 200 34.37 -0.37 1.44
N ASN A 201 33.55 0.29 2.24
CA ASN A 201 32.58 -0.31 3.17
C ASN A 201 31.14 -0.31 2.61
N ALA A 202 30.90 0.30 1.44
CA ALA A 202 29.56 0.44 0.83
C ALA A 202 28.85 -0.91 0.64
N LEU A 203 29.54 -1.89 0.04
CA LEU A 203 28.96 -3.22 -0.18
C LEU A 203 28.65 -3.92 1.15
N ALA A 204 29.52 -3.79 2.16
CA ALA A 204 29.27 -4.39 3.47
C ALA A 204 28.04 -3.78 4.14
N ALA A 205 27.81 -2.47 3.97
CA ALA A 205 26.61 -1.79 4.46
C ALA A 205 25.34 -2.30 3.74
N SER A 206 25.38 -2.41 2.40
CA SER A 206 24.26 -2.99 1.62
C SER A 206 23.93 -4.42 2.04
N LEU A 207 24.95 -5.27 2.22
CA LEU A 207 24.78 -6.65 2.72
C LEU A 207 24.10 -6.66 4.10
N ALA A 208 24.50 -5.76 4.99
CA ALA A 208 23.93 -5.66 6.33
C ALA A 208 22.48 -5.18 6.32
N ALA A 209 22.14 -4.19 5.48
CA ALA A 209 20.78 -3.73 5.30
C ALA A 209 19.85 -4.85 4.79
N GLU A 210 20.28 -5.60 3.77
CA GLU A 210 19.49 -6.72 3.23
C GLU A 210 19.39 -7.90 4.21
N ALA A 211 20.44 -8.20 4.96
CA ALA A 211 20.38 -9.21 6.02
C ALA A 211 19.38 -8.82 7.14
N ALA A 212 19.23 -7.53 7.43
CA ALA A 212 18.17 -7.04 8.31
C ALA A 212 16.80 -7.08 7.63
N GLY A 213 16.73 -6.81 6.32
CA GLY A 213 15.51 -6.88 5.51
C GLY A 213 14.85 -8.26 5.46
N ILE A 214 15.64 -9.34 5.49
CA ILE A 214 15.11 -10.72 5.63
C ILE A 214 14.33 -10.90 6.94
N GLN A 215 14.64 -10.10 7.95
CA GLN A 215 13.93 -10.07 9.24
C GLN A 215 12.97 -8.87 9.35
N GLU A 216 12.53 -8.32 8.21
CA GLU A 216 11.56 -7.22 8.09
C GLU A 216 12.04 -5.88 8.69
N MET A 217 13.36 -5.71 8.86
CA MET A 217 13.97 -4.53 9.51
C MET A 217 14.91 -3.75 8.57
N PHE A 218 14.66 -3.78 7.26
CA PHE A 218 15.51 -3.08 6.28
C PHE A 218 15.54 -1.58 6.52
N ASN A 219 14.37 -0.95 6.68
CA ASN A 219 14.23 0.50 6.76
C ASN A 219 14.90 1.05 8.02
N GLU A 220 14.64 0.45 9.18
CA GLU A 220 15.25 0.82 10.45
C GLU A 220 16.76 0.62 10.44
N TYR A 221 17.25 -0.42 9.75
CA TYR A 221 18.67 -0.65 9.60
C TYR A 221 19.32 0.36 8.64
N ALA A 222 18.65 0.69 7.53
CA ALA A 222 19.06 1.73 6.60
C ALA A 222 19.16 3.10 7.31
N ASP A 223 18.21 3.43 8.18
CA ASP A 223 18.23 4.65 9.00
C ASP A 223 19.47 4.71 9.89
N LEU A 224 19.82 3.60 10.56
CA LEU A 224 21.04 3.51 11.37
C LEU A 224 22.31 3.70 10.51
N LEU A 225 22.38 3.08 9.34
CA LEU A 225 23.52 3.20 8.43
C LEU A 225 23.73 4.66 7.97
N LEU A 226 22.65 5.34 7.57
CA LEU A 226 22.68 6.70 7.03
C LEU A 226 22.88 7.74 8.14
N THR A 227 22.18 7.60 9.26
CA THR A 227 22.24 8.58 10.38
C THR A 227 23.57 8.52 11.14
N ARG A 228 24.13 7.30 11.31
CA ARG A 228 25.34 7.07 12.10
C ARG A 228 26.54 6.72 11.22
N GLN A 229 26.57 7.23 9.98
CA GLN A 229 27.62 6.95 8.98
C GLN A 229 29.05 7.15 9.53
N SER A 230 29.27 8.21 10.31
CA SER A 230 30.57 8.53 10.91
C SER A 230 31.13 7.45 11.86
N GLU A 231 30.30 6.54 12.37
CA GLU A 231 30.73 5.46 13.28
C GLU A 231 31.45 4.33 12.53
N TRP A 232 31.19 4.17 11.23
CA TRP A 232 31.64 3.01 10.45
C TRP A 232 32.29 3.35 9.10
N GLU A 233 32.09 4.54 8.55
CA GLU A 233 32.59 4.91 7.22
C GLU A 233 34.12 4.77 7.07
N ALA A 234 34.86 5.06 8.14
CA ALA A 234 36.32 4.98 8.16
C ALA A 234 36.83 3.71 8.89
N ALA A 235 35.92 2.85 9.36
CA ALA A 235 36.29 1.65 10.09
C ALA A 235 37.01 0.66 9.16
N PRO A 236 38.17 0.09 9.57
CA PRO A 236 38.83 -0.98 8.81
C PRO A 236 38.00 -2.26 8.71
N ASP A 237 37.14 -2.51 9.71
CA ASP A 237 36.16 -3.59 9.73
C ASP A 237 34.82 -3.04 10.25
N PRO A 238 33.89 -2.67 9.36
CA PRO A 238 32.61 -2.11 9.77
C PRO A 238 31.65 -3.18 10.33
N ASN A 239 31.94 -4.48 10.17
CA ASN A 239 31.05 -5.56 10.63
C ASN A 239 30.85 -5.58 12.15
N VAL A 240 31.80 -5.01 12.91
CA VAL A 240 31.64 -4.85 14.36
C VAL A 240 30.49 -3.90 14.68
N VAL A 241 30.44 -2.75 14.00
CA VAL A 241 29.38 -1.74 14.16
C VAL A 241 28.06 -2.27 13.62
N PHE A 242 28.08 -2.93 12.46
CA PHE A 242 26.88 -3.51 11.86
C PHE A 242 26.21 -4.57 12.75
N GLN A 243 27.00 -5.45 13.38
CA GLN A 243 26.43 -6.40 14.35
C GLN A 243 25.90 -5.73 15.63
N GLN A 244 26.44 -4.56 16.02
CA GLN A 244 25.89 -3.77 17.13
C GLN A 244 24.53 -3.20 16.75
N TYR A 245 24.39 -2.63 15.55
CA TYR A 245 23.09 -2.15 15.05
C TYR A 245 22.05 -3.26 14.97
N ALA A 246 22.42 -4.43 14.44
CA ALA A 246 21.55 -5.61 14.43
C ALA A 246 21.12 -6.03 15.85
N SER A 247 22.02 -5.93 16.83
CA SER A 247 21.71 -6.22 18.24
C SER A 247 20.81 -5.15 18.86
N GLU A 248 21.00 -3.87 18.52
CA GLU A 248 20.14 -2.75 18.96
C GLU A 248 18.70 -2.91 18.46
N LEU A 249 18.54 -3.37 17.21
CA LEU A 249 17.25 -3.70 16.61
C LEU A 249 16.71 -5.08 17.03
N GLN A 250 17.39 -5.77 17.95
CA GLN A 250 16.97 -7.06 18.50
C GLN A 250 16.81 -8.18 17.44
N LEU A 251 17.60 -8.11 16.37
CA LEU A 251 17.59 -9.14 15.33
C LEU A 251 18.10 -10.48 15.87
N ASN A 252 17.69 -11.57 15.21
CA ASN A 252 18.31 -12.87 15.41
C ASN A 252 19.74 -12.82 14.86
N MET A 253 20.72 -12.75 15.77
CA MET A 253 22.13 -12.57 15.41
C MET A 253 22.74 -13.76 14.67
N ASP A 254 22.22 -14.97 14.86
CA ASP A 254 22.73 -16.13 14.12
C ASP A 254 22.21 -16.09 12.68
N GLN A 255 20.93 -15.77 12.50
CA GLN A 255 20.32 -15.56 11.18
C GLN A 255 21.01 -14.40 10.44
N PHE A 256 21.17 -13.25 11.10
CA PHE A 256 21.83 -12.07 10.53
C PHE A 256 23.24 -12.38 10.02
N ARG A 257 24.05 -13.11 10.81
CA ARG A 257 25.40 -13.52 10.38
C ARG A 257 25.39 -14.49 9.20
N THR A 258 24.41 -15.40 9.16
CA THR A 258 24.22 -16.30 8.01
C THR A 258 23.85 -15.51 6.76
N ASP A 259 22.93 -14.56 6.87
CA ASP A 259 22.41 -13.79 5.75
C ASP A 259 23.42 -12.78 5.20
N LEU A 260 24.27 -12.20 6.05
CA LEU A 260 25.40 -11.37 5.60
C LEU A 260 26.30 -12.06 4.57
N ALA A 261 26.39 -13.39 4.63
CA ALA A 261 27.18 -14.21 3.71
C ALA A 261 26.32 -14.91 2.63
N SER A 262 25.02 -14.60 2.55
CA SER A 262 24.09 -15.28 1.66
C SER A 262 24.27 -14.86 0.21
N ALA A 263 24.24 -15.86 -0.68
CA ALA A 263 24.22 -15.63 -2.12
C ALA A 263 22.93 -14.94 -2.58
N ASP A 264 21.82 -15.08 -1.85
CA ASP A 264 20.55 -14.45 -2.18
C ASP A 264 20.59 -12.95 -1.88
N VAL A 265 21.15 -12.56 -0.72
CA VAL A 265 21.40 -11.15 -0.36
C VAL A 265 22.34 -10.49 -1.36
N LEU A 266 23.43 -11.16 -1.75
CA LEU A 266 24.32 -10.63 -2.78
C LEU A 266 23.62 -10.47 -4.14
N ARG A 267 22.76 -11.42 -4.52
CA ARG A 267 22.00 -11.36 -5.78
C ARG A 267 21.00 -10.21 -5.79
N ARG A 268 20.35 -9.94 -4.64
CA ARG A 268 19.45 -8.79 -4.49
C ARG A 268 20.15 -7.47 -4.77
N ILE A 269 21.34 -7.27 -4.20
CA ILE A 269 22.17 -6.08 -4.42
C ILE A 269 22.64 -6.01 -5.87
N GLN A 270 23.10 -7.14 -6.42
CA GLN A 270 23.57 -7.18 -7.82
C GLN A 270 22.44 -6.85 -8.81
N SER A 271 21.20 -7.28 -8.53
CA SER A 271 20.04 -6.96 -9.35
C SER A 271 19.79 -5.45 -9.44
N ASP A 272 19.93 -4.72 -8.33
CA ASP A 272 19.83 -3.25 -8.34
C ASP A 272 20.96 -2.60 -9.12
N ILE A 273 22.20 -3.08 -8.91
CA ILE A 273 23.38 -2.59 -9.61
C ILE A 273 23.22 -2.76 -11.13
N ASP A 274 22.81 -3.95 -11.57
CA ASP A 274 22.59 -4.25 -12.98
C ASP A 274 21.51 -3.34 -13.56
N THR A 275 20.39 -3.18 -12.84
CA THR A 275 19.30 -2.29 -13.23
C THR A 275 19.75 -0.83 -13.33
N ALA A 276 20.52 -0.35 -12.36
CA ALA A 276 21.10 0.98 -12.34
C ALA A 276 22.00 1.21 -13.55
N PHE A 277 22.85 0.24 -13.92
CA PHE A 277 23.68 0.32 -15.11
C PHE A 277 22.86 0.35 -16.40
N GLU A 278 21.83 -0.48 -16.51
CA GLU A 278 20.96 -0.48 -17.69
C GLU A 278 20.15 0.82 -17.83
N LEU A 279 19.87 1.50 -16.71
CA LEU A 279 19.26 2.83 -16.65
C LEU A 279 20.30 3.98 -16.82
N ASN A 280 21.59 3.66 -17.00
CA ASN A 280 22.71 4.61 -17.05
C ASN A 280 22.84 5.50 -15.82
N VAL A 281 22.53 4.96 -14.63
CA VAL A 281 22.79 5.63 -13.35
C VAL A 281 24.29 5.64 -13.09
N ASN A 282 24.92 6.79 -13.26
CA ASN A 282 26.37 6.96 -13.19
C ASN A 282 26.86 7.55 -11.85
N GLY A 283 25.97 7.67 -10.86
CA GLY A 283 26.29 8.26 -9.56
C GLY A 283 25.11 8.21 -8.61
N VAL A 284 25.39 8.49 -7.34
CA VAL A 284 24.43 8.46 -6.23
C VAL A 284 24.48 9.77 -5.43
N PRO A 285 23.36 10.21 -4.82
CA PRO A 285 22.03 9.62 -4.97
C PRO A 285 21.48 9.86 -6.38
N ALA A 286 20.63 8.94 -6.83
CA ALA A 286 19.84 9.10 -8.05
C ALA A 286 18.38 8.82 -7.72
N PHE A 287 17.50 9.76 -8.09
CA PHE A 287 16.09 9.68 -7.76
C PHE A 287 15.23 9.50 -9.01
N TYR A 288 14.20 8.69 -8.86
CA TYR A 288 13.12 8.55 -9.83
C TYR A 288 11.80 8.74 -9.12
N VAL A 289 10.92 9.60 -9.65
CA VAL A 289 9.55 9.78 -9.16
C VAL A 289 8.61 9.28 -10.24
N ASN A 290 7.78 8.27 -9.93
CA ASN A 290 6.90 7.61 -10.90
C ASN A 290 7.59 7.26 -12.23
N GLY A 291 8.80 6.70 -12.16
CA GLY A 291 9.59 6.33 -13.34
C GLY A 291 10.34 7.49 -14.01
N SER A 292 10.04 8.75 -13.69
CA SER A 292 10.73 9.93 -14.22
C SER A 292 12.01 10.23 -13.45
N ARG A 293 13.13 10.37 -14.16
CA ARG A 293 14.42 10.69 -13.54
C ARG A 293 14.46 12.14 -13.04
N VAL A 294 14.88 12.34 -11.80
CA VAL A 294 15.16 13.68 -11.26
C VAL A 294 16.53 14.14 -11.77
N GLU A 295 16.52 14.96 -12.83
CA GLU A 295 17.76 15.38 -13.50
C GLU A 295 18.62 16.33 -12.68
N GLN A 296 17.99 17.20 -11.88
CA GLN A 296 18.67 18.15 -10.99
C GLN A 296 18.35 17.77 -9.55
N LEU A 297 19.38 17.37 -8.80
CA LEU A 297 19.21 16.98 -7.42
C LEU A 297 18.64 18.15 -6.59
N PRO A 298 17.48 17.98 -5.92
CA PRO A 298 16.85 19.05 -5.16
C PRO A 298 17.72 19.44 -3.96
N PHE A 299 17.97 20.72 -3.72
CA PHE A 299 18.91 21.13 -2.65
C PHE A 299 18.25 21.21 -1.27
N SER A 300 16.92 21.09 -1.22
CA SER A 300 16.10 21.18 -0.01
C SER A 300 14.86 20.29 -0.11
N SER A 301 14.13 20.08 1.00
CA SER A 301 12.83 19.39 0.96
C SER A 301 11.84 20.13 0.07
N SER A 302 11.80 21.46 0.12
CA SER A 302 10.88 22.27 -0.68
C SER A 302 11.07 22.12 -2.19
N ASP A 303 12.31 21.96 -2.65
CA ASP A 303 12.59 21.67 -4.06
C ASP A 303 12.07 20.28 -4.47
N PHE A 304 12.08 19.32 -3.53
CA PHE A 304 11.58 17.96 -3.73
C PHE A 304 10.04 17.89 -3.64
N GLU A 305 9.45 18.66 -2.72
CA GLU A 305 7.99 18.82 -2.54
C GLU A 305 7.35 19.23 -3.86
N SER A 306 7.92 20.21 -4.56
CA SER A 306 7.41 20.64 -5.86
C SER A 306 7.33 19.51 -6.89
N ILE A 307 8.29 18.58 -6.90
CA ILE A 307 8.31 17.45 -7.84
C ILE A 307 7.20 16.45 -7.47
N ILE A 308 7.02 16.18 -6.17
CA ILE A 308 6.00 15.26 -5.68
C ILE A 308 4.61 15.83 -5.91
N ASP A 309 4.40 17.12 -5.63
CA ASP A 309 3.14 17.82 -5.89
C ASP A 309 2.76 17.79 -7.38
N ASP A 310 3.73 18.02 -8.27
CA ASP A 310 3.49 17.95 -9.71
C ASP A 310 3.03 16.54 -10.12
N GLU A 311 3.68 15.49 -9.61
CA GLU A 311 3.30 14.10 -9.86
C GLU A 311 1.93 13.74 -9.28
N LEU A 312 1.59 14.25 -8.08
CA LEU A 312 0.24 14.11 -7.50
C LEU A 312 -0.85 14.69 -8.39
N HIS A 313 -0.60 15.85 -9.01
CA HIS A 313 -1.55 16.47 -9.95
C HIS A 313 -1.65 15.75 -11.29
N LEU A 314 -0.61 14.99 -11.70
CA LEU A 314 -0.60 14.24 -12.95
C LEU A 314 -1.31 12.88 -12.84
N ILE A 315 -1.57 12.38 -11.64
CA ILE A 315 -2.28 11.11 -11.42
C ILE A 315 -3.70 11.21 -11.96
N ASP A 316 -3.95 10.56 -13.10
CA ASP A 316 -5.26 10.64 -13.74
C ASP A 316 -6.29 9.64 -13.18
N SER A 317 -5.84 8.68 -12.38
CA SER A 317 -6.68 7.60 -11.85
C SER A 317 -7.56 8.06 -10.67
N ALA A 318 -8.83 7.66 -10.67
CA ALA A 318 -9.71 7.78 -9.50
C ALA A 318 -9.31 6.83 -8.36
N PHE A 319 -8.49 5.82 -8.67
CA PHE A 319 -8.16 4.72 -7.77
C PHE A 319 -6.67 4.60 -7.50
N ALA A 320 -6.33 4.17 -6.28
CA ALA A 320 -5.03 3.69 -5.90
C ALA A 320 -5.09 2.20 -5.57
N LEU A 321 -3.95 1.51 -5.68
CA LEU A 321 -3.85 0.06 -5.44
C LEU A 321 -2.80 -0.20 -4.39
N ASN A 322 -3.19 -0.89 -3.31
CA ASN A 322 -2.24 -1.36 -2.32
C ASN A 322 -1.35 -2.44 -2.95
N ARG A 323 -0.06 -2.10 -3.10
CA ARG A 323 0.93 -2.94 -3.79
C ARG A 323 1.17 -4.29 -3.14
N LEU A 324 0.85 -4.47 -1.85
CA LEU A 324 1.08 -5.71 -1.12
C LEU A 324 -0.19 -6.56 -1.00
N SER A 325 -1.35 -5.94 -0.76
CA SER A 325 -2.60 -6.64 -0.52
C SER A 325 -3.47 -6.86 -1.77
N GLY A 326 -3.22 -6.07 -2.82
CA GLY A 326 -4.06 -6.00 -4.02
C GLY A 326 -5.39 -5.27 -3.79
N GLU A 327 -5.56 -4.57 -2.67
CA GLU A 327 -6.77 -3.78 -2.41
C GLU A 327 -6.80 -2.51 -3.24
N LEU A 328 -7.86 -2.35 -4.02
CA LEU A 328 -8.15 -1.15 -4.79
C LEU A 328 -8.96 -0.20 -3.90
N ILE A 329 -8.55 1.06 -3.81
CA ILE A 329 -9.18 2.10 -3.00
C ILE A 329 -9.49 3.34 -3.83
N VAL A 330 -10.52 4.09 -3.46
CA VAL A 330 -10.79 5.41 -4.00
C VAL A 330 -9.68 6.37 -3.58
N TRP A 331 -8.95 6.90 -4.54
CA TRP A 331 -7.90 7.90 -4.35
C TRP A 331 -8.42 9.31 -4.53
N ASP A 332 -9.08 9.57 -5.67
CA ASP A 332 -9.63 10.87 -6.00
C ASP A 332 -11.14 10.74 -6.27
N PRO A 333 -11.98 11.02 -5.24
CA PRO A 333 -13.43 11.00 -5.37
C PRO A 333 -13.97 11.92 -6.46
N SER A 334 -13.27 13.02 -6.79
CA SER A 334 -13.75 13.96 -7.81
C SER A 334 -13.73 13.38 -9.22
N LYS A 335 -13.10 12.22 -9.40
CA LYS A 335 -13.05 11.45 -10.65
C LYS A 335 -14.07 10.32 -10.72
N LEU A 336 -14.90 10.16 -9.69
CA LEU A 336 -16.05 9.28 -9.71
C LEU A 336 -17.25 10.09 -10.19
N ASP A 337 -17.47 10.10 -11.51
CA ASP A 337 -18.55 10.84 -12.17
C ASP A 337 -19.33 9.82 -13.03
N TYR A 338 -20.52 9.41 -12.58
CA TYR A 338 -21.32 8.40 -13.26
C TYR A 338 -21.79 8.89 -14.64
N GLU A 339 -22.17 10.16 -14.76
CA GLU A 339 -22.66 10.76 -16.00
C GLU A 339 -21.60 10.83 -17.09
N ALA A 340 -20.34 11.11 -16.70
CA ALA A 340 -19.22 11.19 -17.63
C ALA A 340 -18.60 9.81 -17.88
N THR A 341 -18.32 9.06 -16.82
CA THR A 341 -17.56 7.80 -16.87
C THR A 341 -18.16 6.74 -15.94
N PRO A 342 -19.30 6.12 -16.32
CA PRO A 342 -20.00 5.14 -15.48
C PRO A 342 -19.23 3.83 -15.31
N THR A 343 -18.16 3.62 -16.09
CA THR A 343 -17.30 2.45 -16.00
C THR A 343 -15.86 2.84 -16.27
N GLN A 344 -14.97 2.48 -15.36
CA GLN A 344 -13.52 2.65 -15.47
C GLN A 344 -12.85 1.29 -15.59
N ASN A 345 -11.92 1.15 -16.55
CA ASN A 345 -11.14 -0.06 -16.73
C ASN A 345 -9.68 0.20 -16.39
N LEU A 346 -9.10 -0.67 -15.58
CA LEU A 346 -7.70 -0.62 -15.17
C LEU A 346 -7.03 -1.94 -15.53
N THR A 347 -5.79 -1.87 -16.00
CA THR A 347 -4.96 -3.07 -16.11
C THR A 347 -4.00 -3.09 -14.92
N VAL A 348 -4.00 -4.18 -14.16
CA VAL A 348 -3.07 -4.41 -13.05
C VAL A 348 -2.08 -5.49 -13.42
N GLN A 349 -0.80 -5.22 -13.22
CA GLN A 349 0.27 -6.19 -13.32
C GLN A 349 0.55 -6.76 -11.94
N VAL A 350 0.53 -8.09 -11.84
CA VAL A 350 0.90 -8.83 -10.63
C VAL A 350 2.22 -9.51 -10.89
N THR A 351 3.24 -9.19 -10.11
CA THR A 351 4.62 -9.70 -10.30
C THR A 351 5.08 -10.48 -9.07
N ASP A 352 5.64 -11.66 -9.30
CA ASP A 352 6.13 -12.57 -8.26
C ASP A 352 7.62 -12.35 -7.92
N SER A 353 8.11 -13.04 -6.89
CA SER A 353 9.52 -12.96 -6.46
C SER A 353 10.55 -13.45 -7.47
N ASN A 354 10.11 -14.15 -8.53
CA ASN A 354 10.97 -14.61 -9.62
C ASN A 354 10.85 -13.69 -10.85
N ASN A 355 10.20 -12.53 -10.71
CA ASN A 355 9.92 -11.57 -11.77
C ASN A 355 9.00 -12.13 -12.88
N ASN A 356 8.17 -13.13 -12.56
CA ASN A 356 7.08 -13.54 -13.44
C ASN A 356 5.91 -12.58 -13.23
N SER A 357 5.32 -12.08 -14.31
CA SER A 357 4.18 -11.17 -14.25
C SER A 357 2.95 -11.72 -14.97
N VAL A 358 1.77 -11.42 -14.43
CA VAL A 358 0.47 -11.63 -15.09
C VAL A 358 -0.29 -10.30 -15.10
N SER A 359 -0.91 -9.98 -16.24
CA SER A 359 -1.83 -8.85 -16.35
C SER A 359 -3.26 -9.29 -16.04
N VAL A 360 -3.93 -8.50 -15.20
CA VAL A 360 -5.30 -8.67 -14.75
C VAL A 360 -6.07 -7.43 -15.16
N GLU A 361 -7.12 -7.60 -15.96
CA GLU A 361 -8.04 -6.51 -16.26
C GLU A 361 -9.05 -6.37 -15.12
N ILE A 362 -9.25 -5.13 -14.69
CA ILE A 362 -10.20 -4.73 -13.66
C ILE A 362 -11.23 -3.80 -14.30
N THR A 363 -12.49 -4.01 -13.95
CA THR A 363 -13.58 -3.12 -14.32
C THR A 363 -14.22 -2.59 -13.05
N VAL A 364 -14.25 -1.27 -12.87
CA VAL A 364 -14.97 -0.60 -11.78
C VAL A 364 -16.19 0.09 -12.37
N ASN A 365 -17.38 -0.28 -11.93
CA ASN A 365 -18.63 0.37 -12.32
C ASN A 365 -19.05 1.35 -11.24
N LEU A 366 -19.51 2.53 -11.65
CA LEU A 366 -20.06 3.51 -10.72
C LEU A 366 -21.55 3.24 -10.50
N ASN A 367 -22.03 3.38 -9.27
CA ASN A 367 -23.45 3.44 -8.98
C ASN A 367 -23.91 4.91 -9.03
N ASP A 368 -24.95 5.15 -9.83
CA ASP A 368 -25.65 6.44 -9.96
C ASP A 368 -26.42 6.73 -8.67
N LEU A 369 -26.03 7.79 -7.97
CA LEU A 369 -26.71 8.31 -6.80
C LEU A 369 -27.08 9.76 -7.06
N ASN A 370 -28.39 10.01 -7.23
CA ASN A 370 -28.92 11.37 -7.44
C ASN A 370 -28.28 12.40 -6.49
N GLU A 371 -27.69 13.44 -7.07
CA GLU A 371 -27.04 14.58 -6.40
C GLU A 371 -27.87 15.27 -5.29
#